data_AF-A0A7X7DZD9-F1
#
_entry.id   AF-A0A7X7DZD9-F1
#
_cell.length_a   1.000
_cell.length_b   1.000
_cell.length_c   1.000
_cell.angle_alpha   90.00
_cell.angle_beta   90.00
_cell.angle_gamma   90.00
#
_symmetry.space_group_name_H-M   'P 1'
#
loop_
_entity.id
_entity.type
_entity.pdbx_description
1 polymer ?
#
loop_
_entity_poly.entity_id
_entity_poly.type
_entity_poly.pdbx_seq_one_letter_code
_entity_poly.pdbx_strand_id
1 'polypeptide(L)'
;MKALKTYTFLLFCFFASTNTTGAYTLDSTFIRSDSCVQIEWVPDSQNTNPAWYLSNGVKCTGADSIYRRCDFVPGNTYYGVAYSYGGEDPYYLFRNRLKQGFLVGSHLCHYLYYNDPSNIITGTDCSGFLCYLWNYPRISTTSFANSSVFKKIDFSEIRPGDALVKSGSHIVFVLEADTISEVVISEASSTARGCRERLVNLTDPEWTSYKAIRYPQLSNTVPVYSPVNKHTQSFFIKYRSPSGSTIEFTEPFQGELTIMSLDGRVLQRTRVNFQRNVPLYISFHGTVIVYQDLVTGKPVTRRVLIP
;
A
#
# COMPACT_ATOMS: atom_id res chain seq x y z
N MET A 1 -44.24 -56.10 -30.45
CA MET A 1 -42.84 -55.63 -30.50
C MET A 1 -42.77 -54.24 -29.89
N LYS A 2 -42.28 -54.10 -28.65
CA LYS A 2 -42.01 -52.79 -28.02
C LYS A 2 -40.50 -52.56 -28.04
N ALA A 3 -40.07 -51.47 -28.66
CA ALA A 3 -38.66 -51.12 -28.83
C ALA A 3 -38.03 -50.72 -27.48
N LEU A 4 -36.89 -51.34 -27.16
CA LEU A 4 -36.05 -50.99 -26.02
C LEU A 4 -35.29 -49.71 -26.35
N LYS A 5 -35.53 -48.61 -25.62
CA LYS A 5 -34.75 -47.38 -25.75
C LYS A 5 -33.48 -47.48 -24.90
N THR A 6 -32.34 -47.58 -25.57
CA THR A 6 -31.01 -47.50 -24.94
C THR A 6 -30.68 -46.03 -24.67
N TYR A 7 -30.45 -45.67 -23.41
CA TYR A 7 -29.99 -44.32 -23.03
C TYR A 7 -28.49 -44.38 -22.73
N THR A 8 -27.70 -43.73 -23.58
CA THR A 8 -26.26 -43.58 -23.38
C THR A 8 -26.02 -42.36 -22.49
N PHE A 9 -25.62 -42.60 -21.23
CA PHE A 9 -25.16 -41.54 -20.34
C PHE A 9 -23.70 -41.22 -20.63
N LEU A 10 -23.44 -40.03 -21.19
CA LEU A 10 -22.09 -39.46 -21.30
C LEU A 10 -21.70 -38.88 -19.94
N LEU A 11 -20.87 -39.63 -19.20
CA LEU A 11 -20.27 -39.17 -17.95
C LEU A 11 -19.10 -38.24 -18.27
N PHE A 12 -19.29 -36.93 -18.16
CA PHE A 12 -18.21 -35.95 -18.22
C PHE A 12 -17.44 -35.97 -16.90
N CYS A 13 -16.37 -36.76 -16.83
CA CYS A 13 -15.39 -36.65 -15.75
C CYS A 13 -14.56 -35.37 -15.97
N PHE A 14 -14.96 -34.27 -15.33
CA PHE A 14 -14.08 -33.13 -15.16
C PHE A 14 -12.99 -33.51 -14.16
N PHE A 15 -11.82 -33.90 -14.68
CA PHE A 15 -10.61 -33.89 -13.87
C PHE A 15 -10.24 -32.43 -13.60
N ALA A 16 -10.68 -31.89 -12.46
CA ALA A 16 -10.11 -30.68 -11.92
C ALA A 16 -8.63 -30.98 -11.62
N SER A 17 -7.73 -30.51 -12.48
CA SER A 17 -6.30 -30.56 -12.23
C SER A 17 -6.03 -29.85 -10.90
N THR A 18 -5.52 -30.58 -9.92
CA THR A 18 -5.09 -30.05 -8.64
C THR A 18 -4.06 -28.95 -8.88
N ASN A 19 -4.42 -27.73 -8.44
CA ASN A 19 -3.58 -26.54 -8.29
C ASN A 19 -2.08 -26.77 -8.49
N THR A 20 -1.59 -26.52 -9.71
CA THR A 20 -0.25 -25.96 -9.81
C THR A 20 -0.32 -24.63 -9.08
N THR A 21 0.21 -24.57 -7.85
CA THR A 21 0.62 -23.33 -7.21
C THR A 21 1.73 -22.74 -8.07
N GLY A 22 1.35 -22.14 -9.20
CA GLY A 22 2.26 -21.46 -10.10
C GLY A 22 2.93 -20.37 -9.29
N ALA A 23 4.26 -20.35 -9.30
CA ALA A 23 5.02 -19.29 -8.66
C ALA A 23 4.49 -17.93 -9.15
N TYR A 24 4.14 -17.03 -8.22
CA TYR A 24 3.73 -15.68 -8.60
C TYR A 24 4.94 -14.93 -9.15
N THR A 25 4.72 -14.09 -10.15
CA THR A 25 5.78 -13.24 -10.69
C THR A 25 5.97 -12.03 -9.79
N LEU A 26 7.21 -11.57 -9.66
CA LEU A 26 7.53 -10.36 -8.91
C LEU A 26 6.74 -9.14 -9.43
N ASP A 27 6.55 -9.04 -10.75
CA ASP A 27 5.73 -8.01 -11.40
C ASP A 27 4.29 -7.98 -10.87
N SER A 28 3.67 -9.15 -10.68
CA SER A 28 2.30 -9.22 -10.15
C SER A 28 2.22 -8.66 -8.73
N THR A 29 3.27 -8.86 -7.92
CA THR A 29 3.38 -8.33 -6.56
C THR A 29 3.56 -6.81 -6.57
N PHE A 30 4.38 -6.27 -7.47
CA PHE A 30 4.54 -4.81 -7.61
C PHE A 30 3.25 -4.15 -8.10
N ILE A 31 2.58 -4.72 -9.10
CA ILE A 31 1.28 -4.21 -9.57
C ILE A 31 0.25 -4.19 -8.44
N ARG A 32 0.23 -5.22 -7.58
CA ARG A 32 -0.65 -5.25 -6.39
C ARG A 32 -0.30 -4.16 -5.38
N SER A 33 0.99 -3.91 -5.15
CA SER A 33 1.47 -2.81 -4.28
C SER A 33 1.01 -1.48 -4.84
N ASP A 34 1.34 -1.18 -6.09
CA ASP A 34 0.98 0.06 -6.79
C ASP A 34 -0.53 0.31 -6.70
N SER A 35 -1.34 -0.73 -6.96
CA SER A 35 -2.80 -0.61 -6.92
C SER A 35 -3.33 -0.20 -5.54
N CYS A 36 -2.73 -0.72 -4.46
CA CYS A 36 -3.12 -0.35 -3.09
C CYS A 36 -2.57 1.01 -2.67
N VAL A 37 -1.43 1.43 -3.20
CA VAL A 37 -0.74 2.67 -2.81
C VAL A 37 -1.25 3.88 -3.61
N GLN A 38 -1.68 3.66 -4.86
CA GLN A 38 -2.10 4.71 -5.79
C GLN A 38 -3.62 4.91 -5.87
N ILE A 39 -4.41 4.08 -5.19
CA ILE A 39 -5.85 4.24 -5.17
C ILE A 39 -6.24 5.59 -4.56
N GLU A 40 -6.98 6.38 -5.33
CA GLU A 40 -7.65 7.60 -4.87
C GLU A 40 -9.07 7.29 -4.40
N TRP A 41 -9.50 7.95 -3.33
CA TRP A 41 -10.84 7.86 -2.76
C TRP A 41 -11.20 9.10 -1.93
N VAL A 42 -12.50 9.28 -1.69
CA VAL A 42 -13.09 10.36 -0.89
C VAL A 42 -14.11 9.72 0.04
N PRO A 43 -13.95 9.76 1.38
CA PRO A 43 -14.96 9.25 2.28
C PRO A 43 -16.12 10.24 2.40
N ASP A 44 -17.29 9.73 2.71
CA ASP A 44 -18.45 10.52 3.13
C ASP A 44 -18.70 10.40 4.65
N SER A 45 -19.79 11.01 5.12
CA SER A 45 -20.19 10.98 6.52
C SER A 45 -20.60 9.59 7.03
N GLN A 46 -21.01 8.69 6.13
CA GLN A 46 -21.30 7.30 6.47
C GLN A 46 -20.00 6.54 6.73
N ASN A 47 -18.99 6.71 5.86
CA ASN A 47 -17.68 6.07 6.02
C ASN A 47 -16.96 6.53 7.30
N THR A 48 -17.15 7.78 7.74
CA THR A 48 -16.45 8.34 8.91
C THR A 48 -17.36 8.49 10.15
N ASN A 49 -18.47 7.73 10.23
CA ASN A 49 -19.54 7.94 11.21
C ASN A 49 -19.02 8.22 12.65
N PRO A 50 -19.12 9.47 13.16
CA PRO A 50 -18.53 9.83 14.44
C PRO A 50 -19.14 9.09 15.63
N ALA A 51 -20.44 8.79 15.58
CA ALA A 51 -21.13 8.07 16.65
C ALA A 51 -20.59 6.65 16.76
N TRP A 52 -20.38 5.98 15.62
CA TRP A 52 -19.81 4.64 15.62
C TRP A 52 -18.40 4.62 16.23
N TYR A 53 -17.50 5.50 15.77
CA TYR A 53 -16.12 5.55 16.28
C TYR A 53 -16.07 5.91 17.77
N LEU A 54 -16.94 6.80 18.23
CA LEU A 54 -16.99 7.15 19.65
C LEU A 54 -17.47 5.97 20.52
N SER A 55 -18.54 5.29 20.10
CA SER A 55 -19.11 4.16 20.84
C SER A 55 -18.21 2.91 20.83
N ASN A 56 -17.49 2.67 19.73
CA ASN A 56 -16.64 1.48 19.55
C ASN A 56 -15.17 1.77 19.89
N GLY A 57 -14.79 3.04 20.02
CA GLY A 57 -13.47 3.49 20.45
C GLY A 57 -13.31 3.60 21.97
N VAL A 58 -14.28 3.14 22.77
CA VAL A 58 -14.21 3.21 24.24
C VAL A 58 -12.97 2.51 24.81
N LYS A 59 -12.45 1.49 24.12
CA LYS A 59 -11.21 0.79 24.46
C LYS A 59 -9.94 1.57 24.09
N CYS A 60 -10.05 2.59 23.25
CA CYS A 60 -8.95 3.50 22.95
C CYS A 60 -8.74 4.42 24.17
N THR A 61 -7.65 4.19 24.90
CA THR A 61 -7.34 4.87 26.17
C THR A 61 -5.89 5.39 26.15
N GLY A 62 -5.54 6.29 27.08
CA GLY A 62 -4.21 6.90 27.11
C GLY A 62 -3.87 7.61 25.79
N ALA A 63 -2.70 7.31 25.25
CA ALA A 63 -2.23 7.85 23.96
C ALA A 63 -3.13 7.46 22.78
N ASP A 64 -3.88 6.35 22.87
CA ASP A 64 -4.77 5.91 21.79
C ASP A 64 -6.11 6.65 21.77
N SER A 65 -6.41 7.48 22.78
CA SER A 65 -7.68 8.20 22.86
C SER A 65 -7.97 9.10 21.65
N ILE A 66 -6.94 9.51 20.90
CA ILE A 66 -7.08 10.26 19.64
C ILE A 66 -7.88 9.46 18.62
N TYR A 67 -7.74 8.13 18.64
CA TYR A 67 -8.36 7.21 17.69
C TYR A 67 -9.84 6.96 17.98
N ARG A 68 -10.44 7.55 19.03
CA ARG A 68 -11.91 7.51 19.24
C ARG A 68 -12.72 8.20 18.12
N ARG A 69 -12.03 8.73 17.11
CA ARG A 69 -12.58 9.37 15.93
C ARG A 69 -11.96 8.72 14.70
N CYS A 70 -12.67 8.79 13.59
CA CYS A 70 -12.10 8.41 12.31
C CYS A 70 -10.87 9.29 12.00
N ASP A 71 -9.83 8.69 11.43
CA ASP A 71 -8.63 9.41 10.97
C ASP A 71 -8.91 10.31 9.76
N PHE A 72 -10.02 10.05 9.07
CA PHE A 72 -10.38 10.67 7.81
C PHE A 72 -11.55 11.65 7.98
N VAL A 73 -11.55 12.65 7.12
CA VAL A 73 -12.54 13.72 7.12
C VAL A 73 -13.39 13.61 5.86
N PRO A 74 -14.74 13.61 5.97
CA PRO A 74 -15.63 13.58 4.82
C PRO A 74 -15.31 14.65 3.78
N GLY A 75 -15.38 14.28 2.50
CA GLY A 75 -15.17 15.19 1.37
C GLY A 75 -13.71 15.47 1.02
N ASN A 76 -12.75 15.08 1.87
CA ASN A 76 -11.33 15.18 1.53
C ASN A 76 -10.88 14.02 0.65
N THR A 77 -9.96 14.29 -0.28
CA THR A 77 -9.36 13.26 -1.13
C THR A 77 -8.14 12.63 -0.46
N TYR A 78 -8.06 11.31 -0.50
CA TYR A 78 -6.97 10.52 0.07
C TYR A 78 -6.41 9.53 -0.95
N TYR A 79 -5.13 9.20 -0.78
CA TYR A 79 -4.43 8.15 -1.52
C TYR A 79 -4.04 6.99 -0.61
N GLY A 80 -4.03 5.80 -1.20
CA GLY A 80 -3.66 4.57 -0.52
C GLY A 80 -4.85 3.94 0.21
N VAL A 81 -4.94 2.60 0.21
CA VAL A 81 -5.95 1.90 1.02
C VAL A 81 -5.79 2.30 2.49
N ALA A 82 -6.89 2.66 3.14
CA ALA A 82 -6.86 3.07 4.55
C ALA A 82 -6.33 1.97 5.46
N TYR A 83 -5.61 2.35 6.51
CA TYR A 83 -5.15 1.41 7.51
C TYR A 83 -6.33 0.92 8.36
N SER A 84 -6.51 -0.39 8.42
CA SER A 84 -7.51 -1.03 9.29
C SER A 84 -6.86 -2.18 10.02
N TYR A 85 -6.71 -2.08 11.34
CA TYR A 85 -6.13 -3.16 12.14
C TYR A 85 -6.94 -4.46 11.96
N GLY A 86 -6.26 -5.56 11.63
CA GLY A 86 -6.86 -6.85 11.30
C GLY A 86 -7.43 -6.95 9.88
N GLY A 87 -7.47 -5.84 9.12
CA GLY A 87 -8.04 -5.79 7.79
C GLY A 87 -7.12 -6.36 6.72
N GLU A 88 -7.70 -6.86 5.63
CA GLU A 88 -7.00 -7.48 4.49
C GLU A 88 -7.56 -7.05 3.13
N ASP A 89 -8.29 -5.93 3.09
CA ASP A 89 -8.97 -5.55 1.86
C ASP A 89 -7.99 -5.14 0.77
N PRO A 90 -7.99 -5.82 -0.39
CA PRO A 90 -7.30 -5.31 -1.56
C PRO A 90 -8.02 -4.04 -2.06
N TYR A 91 -7.31 -3.22 -2.82
CA TYR A 91 -7.80 -1.92 -3.30
C TYR A 91 -9.22 -1.95 -3.91
N TYR A 92 -9.55 -3.01 -4.67
CA TYR A 92 -10.85 -3.13 -5.32
C TYR A 92 -11.98 -3.44 -4.34
N LEU A 93 -11.73 -4.29 -3.34
CA LEU A 93 -12.70 -4.60 -2.29
C LEU A 93 -12.89 -3.40 -1.38
N PHE A 94 -11.79 -2.73 -1.02
CA PHE A 94 -11.79 -1.47 -0.28
C PHE A 94 -12.70 -0.43 -0.95
N ARG A 95 -12.48 -0.17 -2.25
CA ARG A 95 -13.30 0.76 -3.03
C ARG A 95 -14.77 0.36 -3.06
N ASN A 96 -15.06 -0.93 -3.21
CA ASN A 96 -16.44 -1.43 -3.24
C ASN A 96 -17.14 -1.25 -1.89
N ARG A 97 -16.47 -1.61 -0.79
CA ARG A 97 -17.01 -1.48 0.57
C ARG A 97 -17.20 -0.03 0.98
N LEU A 98 -16.30 0.88 0.62
CA LEU A 98 -16.50 2.31 0.81
C LEU A 98 -17.81 2.79 0.16
N LYS A 99 -18.08 2.38 -1.09
CA LYS A 99 -19.33 2.72 -1.80
C LYS A 99 -20.57 2.09 -1.17
N GLN A 100 -20.43 0.97 -0.47
CA GLN A 100 -21.49 0.34 0.31
C GLN A 100 -21.69 1.01 1.68
N GLY A 101 -20.90 2.04 2.01
CA GLY A 101 -21.00 2.77 3.25
C GLY A 101 -20.32 2.07 4.43
N PHE A 102 -19.36 1.17 4.17
CA PHE A 102 -18.52 0.62 5.24
C PHE A 102 -17.68 1.75 5.85
N LEU A 103 -17.39 1.59 7.13
CA LEU A 103 -16.53 2.52 7.87
C LEU A 103 -15.09 2.42 7.37
N VAL A 104 -14.35 3.52 7.38
CA VAL A 104 -13.01 3.56 6.80
C VAL A 104 -11.90 3.56 7.83
N GLY A 105 -11.10 2.50 7.81
CA GLY A 105 -9.94 2.37 8.69
C GLY A 105 -10.28 2.17 10.18
N SER A 106 -9.33 1.62 10.91
CA SER A 106 -9.46 1.33 12.33
C SER A 106 -8.10 1.04 12.98
N HIS A 107 -8.11 0.95 14.30
CA HIS A 107 -6.92 0.75 15.14
C HIS A 107 -7.14 -0.47 16.03
N LEU A 108 -6.06 -0.96 16.65
CA LEU A 108 -6.12 -2.10 17.56
C LEU A 108 -7.22 -1.93 18.61
N CYS A 109 -7.35 -0.75 19.21
CA CYS A 109 -8.36 -0.50 20.22
C CYS A 109 -9.81 -0.65 19.71
N HIS A 110 -10.08 -0.31 18.44
CA HIS A 110 -11.38 -0.60 17.82
C HIS A 110 -11.56 -2.10 17.58
N TYR A 111 -10.51 -2.76 17.06
CA TYR A 111 -10.51 -4.20 16.79
C TYR A 111 -10.82 -5.01 18.06
N LEU A 112 -10.27 -4.61 19.21
CA LEU A 112 -10.57 -5.24 20.50
C LEU A 112 -12.05 -5.15 20.92
N TYR A 113 -12.87 -4.33 20.24
CA TYR A 113 -14.30 -4.24 20.46
C TYR A 113 -15.11 -5.11 19.48
N TYR A 114 -14.86 -5.02 18.17
CA TYR A 114 -15.65 -5.71 17.15
C TYR A 114 -15.07 -7.06 16.68
N ASN A 115 -13.82 -7.35 17.02
CA ASN A 115 -13.04 -8.55 16.67
C ASN A 115 -12.76 -8.81 15.17
N ASP A 116 -13.75 -8.76 14.27
CA ASP A 116 -13.52 -8.94 12.82
C ASP A 116 -13.92 -7.69 12.02
N PRO A 117 -12.96 -7.01 11.34
CA PRO A 117 -13.26 -5.79 10.60
C PRO A 117 -14.13 -6.04 9.36
N SER A 118 -14.10 -7.26 8.81
CA SER A 118 -14.60 -7.56 7.45
C SER A 118 -16.09 -7.29 7.23
N ASN A 119 -16.87 -7.14 8.30
CA ASN A 119 -18.33 -6.96 8.24
C ASN A 119 -18.79 -5.50 8.29
N ILE A 120 -17.93 -4.57 8.73
CA ILE A 120 -18.35 -3.19 9.02
C ILE A 120 -17.30 -2.13 8.65
N ILE A 121 -16.02 -2.51 8.63
CA ILE A 121 -14.89 -1.62 8.37
C ILE A 121 -14.16 -2.13 7.14
N THR A 122 -13.61 -1.19 6.37
CA THR A 122 -12.80 -1.50 5.20
C THR A 122 -11.42 -0.88 5.29
N GLY A 123 -10.44 -1.63 4.79
CA GLY A 123 -9.02 -1.25 4.81
C GLY A 123 -8.12 -2.48 4.96
N THR A 124 -6.82 -2.23 5.05
CA THR A 124 -5.83 -3.28 5.26
C THR A 124 -4.86 -2.89 6.38
N ASP A 125 -4.34 -3.86 7.12
CA ASP A 125 -3.18 -3.65 7.99
C ASP A 125 -1.88 -4.09 7.31
N CYS A 126 -0.77 -3.94 8.03
CA CYS A 126 0.58 -4.25 7.55
C CYS A 126 0.72 -5.71 7.07
N SER A 127 0.21 -6.67 7.85
CA SER A 127 0.30 -8.09 7.51
C SER A 127 -0.67 -8.52 6.42
N GLY A 128 -1.90 -8.01 6.42
CA GLY A 128 -2.90 -8.24 5.37
C GLY A 128 -2.44 -7.72 4.03
N PHE A 129 -1.80 -6.55 4.06
CA PHE A 129 -1.21 -5.96 2.87
C PHE A 129 -0.19 -6.91 2.25
N LEU A 130 0.80 -7.38 3.02
CA LEU A 130 1.79 -8.32 2.50
C LEU A 130 1.18 -9.66 2.05
N CYS A 131 0.20 -10.19 2.80
CA CYS A 131 -0.53 -11.40 2.40
C CYS A 131 -1.16 -11.23 1.01
N TYR A 132 -1.84 -10.10 0.78
CA TYR A 132 -2.39 -9.76 -0.53
C TYR A 132 -1.29 -9.65 -1.60
N LEU A 133 -0.20 -8.94 -1.32
CA LEU A 133 0.92 -8.74 -2.25
C LEU A 133 1.55 -10.06 -2.71
N TRP A 134 1.73 -11.00 -1.81
CA TRP A 134 2.29 -12.33 -2.09
C TRP A 134 1.24 -13.37 -2.49
N ASN A 135 -0.04 -13.00 -2.52
CA ASN A 135 -1.17 -13.92 -2.64
C ASN A 135 -1.05 -15.10 -1.67
N TYR A 136 -0.71 -14.79 -0.43
CA TYR A 136 -0.47 -15.72 0.65
C TYR A 136 -1.67 -15.68 1.63
N PRO A 137 -2.07 -16.81 2.23
CA PRO A 137 -3.15 -16.82 3.22
C PRO A 137 -2.87 -15.88 4.39
N ARG A 138 -3.93 -15.29 4.95
CA ARG A 138 -3.84 -14.35 6.08
C ARG A 138 -3.06 -14.93 7.26
N ILE A 139 -1.98 -14.26 7.64
CA ILE A 139 -1.20 -14.58 8.85
C ILE A 139 -0.72 -13.30 9.53
N SER A 140 -0.38 -13.40 10.82
CA SER A 140 0.14 -12.28 11.62
C SER A 140 1.62 -11.99 11.35
N THR A 141 2.09 -10.80 11.75
CA THR A 141 3.52 -10.45 11.73
C THR A 141 4.38 -11.40 12.58
N THR A 142 3.85 -11.88 13.71
CA THR A 142 4.52 -12.91 14.53
C THR A 142 4.64 -14.23 13.78
N SER A 143 3.61 -14.62 13.03
CA SER A 143 3.64 -15.83 12.21
C SER A 143 4.65 -15.69 11.06
N PHE A 144 4.73 -14.54 10.39
CA PHE A 144 5.76 -14.27 9.37
C PHE A 144 7.18 -14.42 9.95
N ALA A 145 7.44 -13.88 11.15
CA ALA A 145 8.77 -13.92 11.76
C ALA A 145 9.23 -15.33 12.19
N ASN A 146 8.29 -16.23 12.47
CA ASN A 146 8.55 -17.56 13.03
C ASN A 146 8.34 -18.72 12.05
N SER A 147 7.64 -18.48 10.93
CA SER A 147 7.36 -19.52 9.94
C SER A 147 8.63 -19.99 9.22
N SER A 148 8.75 -21.31 9.03
CA SER A 148 9.80 -21.93 8.23
C SER A 148 9.58 -21.82 6.72
N VAL A 149 8.38 -21.38 6.29
CA VAL A 149 8.05 -21.15 4.87
C VAL A 149 8.90 -20.02 4.28
N PHE A 150 9.24 -19.01 5.09
CA PHE A 150 10.01 -17.85 4.63
C PHE A 150 11.49 -18.03 4.94
N LYS A 151 12.34 -17.75 3.96
CA LYS A 151 13.79 -17.75 4.17
C LYS A 151 14.18 -16.48 4.90
N LYS A 152 14.83 -16.59 6.05
CA LYS A 152 15.49 -15.47 6.72
C LYS A 152 16.74 -15.09 5.92
N ILE A 153 16.95 -13.81 5.70
CA ILE A 153 18.07 -13.26 4.92
C ILE A 153 18.74 -12.13 5.70
N ASP A 154 20.00 -11.87 5.39
CA ASP A 154 20.70 -10.71 5.95
C ASP A 154 20.28 -9.43 5.22
N PHE A 155 20.39 -8.28 5.88
CA PHE A 155 20.02 -6.99 5.26
C PHE A 155 20.86 -6.67 4.02
N SER A 156 22.11 -7.11 3.99
CA SER A 156 23.00 -6.99 2.83
C SER A 156 22.56 -7.83 1.62
N GLU A 157 21.65 -8.79 1.81
CA GLU A 157 21.12 -9.66 0.76
C GLU A 157 19.70 -9.26 0.31
N ILE A 158 19.14 -8.19 0.89
CA ILE A 158 17.81 -7.70 0.54
C ILE A 158 17.77 -7.37 -0.95
N ARG A 159 16.65 -7.75 -1.58
CA ARG A 159 16.34 -7.40 -2.95
C ARG A 159 14.85 -7.09 -3.09
N PRO A 160 14.44 -6.49 -4.22
CA PRO A 160 13.04 -6.30 -4.54
C PRO A 160 12.23 -7.59 -4.39
N GLY A 161 11.08 -7.52 -3.72
CA GLY A 161 10.23 -8.69 -3.42
C GLY A 161 10.36 -9.25 -2.01
N ASP A 162 11.41 -8.89 -1.27
CA ASP A 162 11.58 -9.28 0.12
C ASP A 162 10.68 -8.47 1.06
N ALA A 163 10.61 -8.87 2.33
CA ALA A 163 9.89 -8.14 3.37
C ALA A 163 10.75 -7.97 4.62
N LEU A 164 10.51 -6.90 5.37
CA LEU A 164 11.14 -6.66 6.68
C LEU A 164 10.06 -6.79 7.76
N VAL A 165 10.29 -7.65 8.74
CA VAL A 165 9.30 -7.99 9.77
C VAL A 165 9.78 -7.57 11.15
N LYS A 166 8.99 -6.75 11.83
CA LYS A 166 9.07 -6.52 13.27
C LYS A 166 7.96 -7.32 13.94
N SER A 167 8.32 -8.49 14.47
CA SER A 167 7.38 -9.46 15.04
C SER A 167 6.40 -8.81 16.02
N GLY A 168 5.11 -9.08 15.83
CA GLY A 168 4.03 -8.55 16.67
C GLY A 168 3.72 -7.06 16.49
N SER A 169 4.40 -6.36 15.58
CA SER A 169 4.29 -4.90 15.46
C SER A 169 4.05 -4.44 14.03
N HIS A 170 4.98 -4.73 13.10
CA HIS A 170 4.92 -4.16 11.75
C HIS A 170 5.60 -5.05 10.72
N ILE A 171 5.23 -4.87 9.46
CA ILE A 171 5.87 -5.54 8.34
C ILE A 171 5.78 -4.64 7.10
N VAL A 172 6.86 -4.60 6.33
CA VAL A 172 6.97 -3.78 5.11
C VAL A 172 7.50 -4.61 3.95
N PHE A 173 7.15 -4.22 2.73
CA PHE A 173 7.54 -4.87 1.50
C PHE A 173 8.62 -4.06 0.78
N VAL A 174 9.65 -4.71 0.24
CA VAL A 174 10.76 -4.06 -0.46
C VAL A 174 10.47 -3.96 -1.95
N LEU A 175 10.40 -2.73 -2.47
CA LEU A 175 10.21 -2.45 -3.89
C LEU A 175 11.54 -2.27 -4.62
N GLU A 176 12.48 -1.54 -4.02
CA GLU A 176 13.81 -1.28 -4.57
C GLU A 176 14.85 -1.36 -3.45
N ALA A 177 16.01 -1.93 -3.74
CA ALA A 177 17.10 -2.07 -2.76
C ALA A 177 18.44 -2.10 -3.48
N ASP A 178 18.85 -0.95 -4.02
CA ASP A 178 20.16 -0.80 -4.66
C ASP A 178 21.28 -0.76 -3.61
N THR A 179 21.01 -0.10 -2.47
CA THR A 179 21.87 -0.11 -1.29
C THR A 179 21.01 -0.17 -0.02
N ILE A 180 21.55 -0.65 1.09
CA ILE A 180 20.81 -0.68 2.37
C ILE A 180 20.50 0.72 2.91
N SER A 181 21.22 1.75 2.45
CA SER A 181 20.98 3.15 2.82
C SER A 181 19.89 3.83 2.01
N GLU A 182 19.50 3.24 0.88
CA GLU A 182 18.50 3.79 -0.03
C GLU A 182 17.58 2.65 -0.51
N VAL A 183 16.63 2.29 0.35
CA VAL A 183 15.64 1.23 0.09
C VAL A 183 14.27 1.86 -0.09
N VAL A 184 13.57 1.53 -1.17
CA VAL A 184 12.17 1.91 -1.34
C VAL A 184 11.31 0.79 -0.80
N ILE A 185 10.47 1.12 0.18
CA ILE A 185 9.51 0.20 0.78
C ILE A 185 8.07 0.60 0.46
N SER A 186 7.18 -0.38 0.50
CA SER A 186 5.73 -0.24 0.50
C SER A 186 5.16 -0.83 1.78
N GLU A 187 4.25 -0.11 2.43
CA GLU A 187 3.71 -0.49 3.73
C GLU A 187 2.26 -0.04 3.90
N ALA A 188 1.48 -0.78 4.69
CA ALA A 188 0.25 -0.26 5.31
C ALA A 188 0.55 0.04 6.78
N SER A 189 0.47 1.30 7.19
CA SER A 189 0.87 1.73 8.54
C SER A 189 -0.21 2.56 9.22
N SER A 190 -0.43 2.32 10.52
CA SER A 190 -1.33 3.13 11.35
C SER A 190 -0.84 4.58 11.48
N THR A 191 0.48 4.79 11.53
CA THR A 191 1.07 6.14 11.61
C THR A 191 0.91 6.92 10.32
N ALA A 192 0.88 6.21 9.19
CA ALA A 192 0.57 6.76 7.87
C ALA A 192 -0.92 6.73 7.55
N ARG A 193 -1.75 6.18 8.44
CA ARG A 193 -3.18 5.94 8.25
C ARG A 193 -3.53 5.15 6.97
N GLY A 194 -2.58 4.48 6.32
CA GLY A 194 -2.86 3.76 5.07
C GLY A 194 -1.64 3.18 4.38
N CYS A 195 -1.88 2.68 3.17
CA CYS A 195 -0.87 2.20 2.25
C CYS A 195 -0.04 3.35 1.69
N ARG A 196 1.28 3.26 1.80
CA ARG A 196 2.21 4.20 1.20
C ARG A 196 3.51 3.54 0.81
N GLU A 197 4.26 4.25 -0.02
CA GLU A 197 5.68 4.00 -0.22
C GLU A 197 6.52 5.11 0.37
N ARG A 198 7.74 4.78 0.80
CA ARG A 198 8.75 5.75 1.22
C ARG A 198 10.16 5.20 1.02
N LEU A 199 11.12 6.11 0.84
CA LEU A 199 12.55 5.82 0.89
C LEU A 199 12.99 5.71 2.36
N VAL A 200 13.82 4.72 2.67
CA VAL A 200 14.32 4.45 4.02
C VAL A 200 15.80 4.10 4.00
N ASN A 201 16.48 4.41 5.10
CA ASN A 201 17.83 3.96 5.37
C ASN A 201 17.79 2.82 6.39
N LEU A 202 18.04 1.59 5.95
CA LEU A 202 18.02 0.41 6.81
C LEU A 202 19.19 0.36 7.82
N THR A 203 20.16 1.28 7.74
CA THR A 203 21.17 1.45 8.79
C THR A 203 20.64 2.22 10.00
N ASP A 204 19.48 2.87 9.89
CA ASP A 204 18.93 3.67 10.99
C ASP A 204 18.48 2.79 12.17
N PRO A 205 18.58 3.27 13.42
CA PRO A 205 18.28 2.47 14.60
C PRO A 205 16.87 1.84 14.64
N GLU A 206 15.89 2.45 13.99
CA GLU A 206 14.51 1.93 13.94
C GLU A 206 14.43 0.52 13.30
N TRP A 207 15.35 0.21 12.38
CA TRP A 207 15.36 -1.02 11.60
C TRP A 207 16.05 -2.19 12.31
N THR A 208 16.79 -1.93 13.39
CA THR A 208 17.52 -2.97 14.16
C THR A 208 16.61 -4.06 14.73
N SER A 209 15.33 -3.73 14.95
CA SER A 209 14.31 -4.66 15.46
C SER A 209 13.60 -5.47 14.38
N TYR A 210 13.87 -5.20 13.10
CA TYR A 210 13.30 -5.91 11.97
C TYR A 210 14.18 -7.08 11.54
N LYS A 211 13.55 -8.12 11.00
CA LYS A 211 14.21 -9.26 10.35
C LYS A 211 13.81 -9.28 8.89
N ALA A 212 14.78 -9.44 7.99
CA ALA A 212 14.49 -9.58 6.57
C ALA A 212 14.10 -11.03 6.25
N ILE A 213 13.04 -11.17 5.46
CA ILE A 213 12.52 -12.46 5.01
C ILE A 213 12.27 -12.43 3.50
N ARG A 214 12.39 -13.60 2.88
CA ARG A 214 12.13 -13.84 1.47
C ARG A 214 11.10 -14.94 1.31
N TYR A 215 10.10 -14.71 0.48
CA TYR A 215 9.12 -15.73 0.13
C TYR A 215 9.64 -16.59 -1.04
N PRO A 216 9.97 -17.88 -0.82
CA PRO A 216 10.66 -18.69 -1.85
C PRO A 216 9.81 -18.98 -3.10
N GLN A 217 8.49 -18.83 -3.02
CA GLN A 217 7.57 -19.08 -4.14
C GLN A 217 7.40 -17.87 -5.08
N LEU A 218 8.03 -16.74 -4.77
CA LEU A 218 8.14 -15.63 -5.72
C LEU A 218 9.17 -16.00 -6.78
N SER A 219 8.71 -16.16 -8.02
CA SER A 219 9.61 -16.39 -9.14
C SER A 219 10.38 -15.10 -9.47
N ASN A 220 11.71 -15.23 -9.61
CA ASN A 220 12.57 -14.13 -10.07
C ASN A 220 12.40 -13.83 -11.56
N THR A 221 11.49 -14.53 -12.25
CA THR A 221 11.06 -14.15 -13.59
C THR A 221 10.25 -12.87 -13.48
N VAL A 222 11.00 -11.76 -13.45
CA VAL A 222 10.58 -10.50 -14.05
C VAL A 222 10.45 -10.84 -15.53
N PRO A 223 9.25 -11.05 -16.13
CA PRO A 223 9.17 -10.96 -17.59
C PRO A 223 9.77 -9.61 -17.92
N VAL A 224 10.88 -9.57 -18.65
CA VAL A 224 11.70 -8.37 -18.88
C VAL A 224 10.79 -7.17 -19.01
N TYR A 225 10.55 -6.51 -17.88
CA TYR A 225 9.79 -5.29 -17.85
C TYR A 225 10.89 -4.37 -18.27
N SER A 226 11.01 -4.20 -19.59
CA SER A 226 11.83 -3.17 -20.19
C SER A 226 11.46 -1.95 -19.36
N PRO A 227 12.39 -1.39 -18.56
CA PRO A 227 12.05 -0.36 -17.60
C PRO A 227 11.30 0.67 -18.38
N VAL A 228 9.97 0.75 -18.20
CA VAL A 228 9.11 1.64 -18.98
C VAL A 228 9.73 2.99 -18.76
N ASN A 229 10.43 3.46 -19.78
CA ASN A 229 11.52 4.41 -19.70
C ASN A 229 11.89 4.83 -18.28
N LYS A 230 13.00 4.29 -17.75
CA LYS A 230 13.80 4.93 -16.67
C LYS A 230 14.33 6.31 -17.12
N HIS A 231 13.55 7.11 -17.84
CA HIS A 231 13.55 8.56 -17.69
C HIS A 231 12.97 8.88 -16.31
N THR A 232 13.63 8.38 -15.26
CA THR A 232 13.52 8.93 -13.92
C THR A 232 14.01 10.37 -14.05
N GLN A 233 13.07 11.27 -14.29
CA GLN A 233 13.31 12.68 -14.12
C GLN A 233 13.56 12.88 -12.63
N SER A 234 14.84 12.91 -12.25
CA SER A 234 15.24 13.27 -10.91
C SER A 234 14.75 14.68 -10.63
N PHE A 235 14.20 14.88 -9.44
CA PHE A 235 13.88 16.22 -8.97
C PHE A 235 14.40 16.35 -7.55
N PHE A 236 14.78 17.58 -7.22
CA PHE A 236 15.17 17.94 -5.87
C PHE A 236 14.23 19.03 -5.40
N ILE A 237 13.95 19.03 -4.11
CA ILE A 237 13.13 20.08 -3.51
C ILE A 237 14.11 21.08 -2.92
N LYS A 238 14.18 22.27 -3.52
CA LYS A 238 14.95 23.38 -2.96
C LYS A 238 14.06 24.12 -1.98
N TYR A 239 14.38 24.00 -0.70
CA TYR A 239 13.77 24.81 0.34
C TYR A 239 14.29 26.25 0.22
N ARG A 240 13.41 27.22 -0.04
CA ARG A 240 13.80 28.63 -0.17
C ARG A 240 12.91 29.53 0.68
N SER A 241 13.25 29.65 1.96
CA SER A 241 12.85 30.74 2.84
C SER A 241 11.34 30.80 3.18
N PRO A 242 10.87 31.77 4.00
CA PRO A 242 9.47 31.93 4.39
C PRO A 242 8.47 32.14 3.25
N SER A 243 8.93 32.37 2.02
CA SER A 243 8.12 32.65 0.83
C SER A 243 7.63 31.40 0.06
N GLY A 244 8.01 30.19 0.49
CA GLY A 244 7.54 28.93 -0.11
C GLY A 244 8.67 28.00 -0.59
N SER A 245 8.32 26.76 -0.89
CA SER A 245 9.26 25.76 -1.44
C SER A 245 9.19 25.70 -2.97
N THR A 246 10.19 25.15 -3.64
CA THR A 246 10.13 24.91 -5.10
C THR A 246 10.61 23.50 -5.40
N ILE A 247 9.88 22.80 -6.28
CA ILE A 247 10.36 21.54 -6.86
C ILE A 247 11.13 21.89 -8.12
N GLU A 248 12.38 21.45 -8.18
CA GLU A 248 13.25 21.61 -9.33
C GLU A 248 13.49 20.27 -10.00
N PHE A 249 13.05 20.15 -11.24
CA PHE A 249 13.24 18.98 -12.10
C PHE A 249 14.55 19.14 -12.88
N THR A 250 15.29 18.04 -13.09
CA THR A 250 16.52 18.06 -13.90
C THR A 250 16.26 18.42 -15.36
N GLU A 251 15.07 18.11 -15.86
CA GLU A 251 14.57 18.47 -17.19
C GLU A 251 13.19 19.13 -17.08
N PRO A 252 12.65 19.80 -18.11
CA PRO A 252 11.29 20.33 -18.07
C PRO A 252 10.27 19.22 -17.80
N PHE A 253 9.40 19.42 -16.80
CA PHE A 253 8.33 18.49 -16.46
C PHE A 253 7.01 18.93 -17.10
N GLN A 254 6.28 17.96 -17.67
CA GLN A 254 4.90 18.11 -18.11
C GLN A 254 4.06 17.00 -17.46
N GLY A 255 2.97 17.39 -16.81
CA GLY A 255 2.09 16.45 -16.12
C GLY A 255 1.31 17.09 -14.99
N GLU A 256 0.86 16.28 -14.05
CA GLU A 256 0.21 16.74 -12.83
C GLU A 256 1.11 16.48 -11.62
N LEU A 257 1.28 17.50 -10.80
CA LEU A 257 1.94 17.41 -9.51
C LEU A 257 0.86 17.33 -8.42
N THR A 258 0.89 16.26 -7.62
CA THR A 258 0.01 16.11 -6.46
C THR A 258 0.83 16.12 -5.18
N ILE A 259 0.53 17.05 -4.29
CA ILE A 259 1.15 17.14 -2.97
C ILE A 259 0.20 16.55 -1.93
N MET A 260 0.69 15.68 -1.06
CA MET A 260 -0.09 15.11 0.03
C MET A 260 0.62 15.20 1.38
N SER A 261 -0.16 15.17 2.46
CA SER A 261 0.38 14.91 3.80
C SER A 261 0.80 13.45 3.96
N LEU A 262 1.53 13.15 5.05
CA LEU A 262 2.02 11.80 5.37
C LEU A 262 0.91 10.74 5.50
N ASP A 263 -0.32 11.18 5.74
CA ASP A 263 -1.53 10.35 5.83
C ASP A 263 -2.26 10.17 4.48
N GLY A 264 -1.65 10.61 3.38
CA GLY A 264 -2.21 10.47 2.04
C GLY A 264 -3.27 11.50 1.66
N ARG A 265 -3.63 12.46 2.53
CA ARG A 265 -4.57 13.53 2.18
C ARG A 265 -3.98 14.45 1.13
N VAL A 266 -4.72 14.70 0.05
CA VAL A 266 -4.35 15.67 -1.00
C VAL A 266 -4.40 17.09 -0.45
N LEU A 267 -3.28 17.81 -0.55
CA LEU A 267 -3.12 19.20 -0.13
C LEU A 267 -3.19 20.16 -1.33
N GLN A 268 -2.62 19.77 -2.46
CA GLN A 268 -2.58 20.60 -3.67
C GLN A 268 -2.44 19.72 -4.91
N ARG A 269 -3.11 20.12 -6.00
CA ARG A 269 -2.87 19.61 -7.37
C ARG A 269 -2.47 20.75 -8.28
N THR A 270 -1.42 20.54 -9.07
CA THR A 270 -0.91 21.54 -10.01
C THR A 270 -0.64 20.89 -11.36
N ARG A 271 -1.31 21.35 -12.41
CA ARG A 271 -0.89 20.99 -13.78
C ARG A 271 0.35 21.79 -14.14
N VAL A 272 1.39 21.08 -14.55
CA VAL A 272 2.67 21.66 -14.93
C VAL A 272 2.84 21.48 -16.43
N ASN A 273 3.19 22.56 -17.12
CA ASN A 273 3.37 22.56 -18.56
C ASN A 273 4.81 22.94 -18.92
N PHE A 274 5.66 21.94 -19.15
CA PHE A 274 7.08 22.08 -19.51
C PHE A 274 7.86 23.04 -18.60
N GLN A 275 7.73 22.91 -17.28
CA GLN A 275 8.46 23.75 -16.33
C GLN A 275 9.55 22.95 -15.63
N ARG A 276 10.73 23.57 -15.46
CA ARG A 276 11.81 23.02 -14.61
C ARG A 276 11.60 23.34 -13.13
N ASN A 277 10.90 24.42 -12.82
CA ASN A 277 10.69 24.89 -11.46
C ASN A 277 9.19 25.03 -11.21
N VAL A 278 8.68 24.35 -10.20
CA VAL A 278 7.27 24.42 -9.79
C VAL A 278 7.19 24.98 -8.38
N PRO A 279 6.66 26.21 -8.19
CA PRO A 279 6.51 26.78 -6.86
C PRO A 279 5.47 26.00 -6.06
N LEU A 280 5.77 25.78 -4.78
CA LEU A 280 4.88 25.19 -3.79
C LEU A 280 4.39 26.32 -2.89
N TYR A 281 3.09 26.56 -2.91
CA TYR A 281 2.44 27.61 -2.12
C TYR A 281 2.06 27.13 -0.71
N ILE A 282 2.60 25.99 -0.29
CA ILE A 282 2.34 25.37 1.00
C ILE A 282 3.66 25.01 1.69
N SER A 283 3.74 25.31 2.99
CA SER A 283 4.72 24.71 3.88
C SER A 283 4.14 23.39 4.38
N PHE A 284 4.82 22.27 4.13
CA PHE A 284 4.32 20.96 4.55
C PHE A 284 5.45 19.98 4.86
N HIS A 285 5.20 19.13 5.85
CA HIS A 285 5.91 17.87 6.05
C HIS A 285 5.05 16.78 5.42
N GLY A 286 5.56 16.06 4.43
CA GLY A 286 4.69 15.16 3.67
C GLY A 286 5.36 14.51 2.48
N THR A 287 4.52 13.99 1.59
CA THR A 287 4.96 13.25 0.41
C THR A 287 4.51 13.99 -0.84
N VAL A 288 5.47 14.28 -1.72
CA VAL A 288 5.16 14.74 -3.08
C VAL A 288 5.00 13.52 -3.97
N ILE A 289 3.87 13.40 -4.70
CA ILE A 289 3.80 12.52 -5.87
C ILE A 289 3.83 13.38 -7.12
N VAL A 290 4.78 13.07 -7.99
CA VAL A 290 4.82 13.57 -9.35
C VAL A 290 4.08 12.57 -10.25
N TYR A 291 3.12 13.02 -11.06
CA TYR A 291 2.51 12.24 -12.13
C TYR A 291 2.98 12.77 -13.47
N GLN A 292 3.98 12.12 -14.07
CA GLN A 292 4.39 12.44 -15.44
C GLN A 292 3.45 11.77 -16.44
N ASP A 293 2.76 12.56 -17.24
CA ASP A 293 1.99 12.08 -18.39
C ASP A 293 2.93 11.99 -19.58
N LEU A 294 3.71 10.91 -19.65
CA LEU A 294 4.42 10.58 -20.88
C LEU A 294 3.40 9.95 -21.82
N VAL A 295 3.49 10.29 -23.10
CA VAL A 295 2.70 9.85 -24.27
C VAL A 295 2.37 8.33 -24.34
N THR A 296 2.94 7.51 -23.45
CA THR A 296 2.70 6.08 -23.22
C THR A 296 1.66 5.74 -22.13
N GLY A 297 1.12 6.72 -21.39
CA GLY A 297 -0.01 6.54 -20.47
C GLY A 297 0.27 5.79 -19.16
N LYS A 298 1.55 5.65 -18.75
CA LYS A 298 1.91 5.05 -17.45
C LYS A 298 2.57 6.10 -16.53
N PRO A 299 2.02 6.35 -15.34
CA PRO A 299 2.54 7.37 -14.42
C PRO A 299 3.87 6.93 -13.79
N VAL A 300 4.84 7.85 -13.70
CA VAL A 300 6.05 7.67 -12.90
C VAL A 300 5.79 8.28 -11.53
N THR A 301 5.42 7.46 -10.53
CA THR A 301 5.24 7.89 -9.15
C THR A 301 6.60 7.98 -8.45
N ARG A 302 7.04 9.18 -8.07
CA ARG A 302 8.17 9.36 -7.15
C ARG A 302 7.68 10.08 -5.90
N ARG A 303 7.85 9.42 -4.75
CA ARG A 303 7.48 9.90 -3.42
C ARG A 303 8.71 10.43 -2.69
N VAL A 304 8.81 11.75 -2.56
CA VAL A 304 9.86 12.37 -1.73
C VAL A 304 9.23 12.77 -0.41
N LEU A 305 9.79 12.24 0.68
CA LEU A 305 9.46 12.67 2.04
C LEU A 305 10.16 14.01 2.27
N ILE A 306 9.39 15.08 2.47
CA ILE A 306 9.94 16.37 2.88
C ILE A 306 10.03 16.35 4.41
N PRO A 307 11.25 16.40 4.98
CA PRO A 307 11.46 16.34 6.41
C PRO A 307 10.81 17.50 7.15
#